data_AF-A0A0S8IXZ1-F1
#
_entry.id   AF-A0A0S8IXZ1-F1
#
_cell.length_a   1.000
_cell.length_b   1.000
_cell.length_c   1.000
_cell.angle_alpha   90.00
_cell.angle_beta   90.00
_cell.angle_gamma   90.00
#
_symmetry.space_group_name_H-M   'P 1'
#
loop_
_entity.id
_entity.type
_entity.pdbx_description
1 polymer ?
#
loop_
_entity_poly.entity_id
_entity_poly.type
_entity_poly.pdbx_seq_one_letter_code
_entity_poly.pdbx_strand_id
1 'polypeptide(L)'
;MKRVFFILWLFVLLFFCSEVWSITGLGIGIRGGVIQNYENDNLNLIPTQDQDWLKEMPVVGVHLKIGTLRIIHLEASLEYAWKEKEIVLGNSTRADFSINDLSLNGTAKYMFSFPVLKPYIGAGVGIHKLVYEISNEVYSVYIPDDQNRVGFHGVGGLLLSFPAFPLDILAEVRYTSIQTKNEPTRYITLLAGLTFNLP
;
A
#
# COMPACT_ATOMS: atom_id res chain seq x y z
N MET A 1 -4.23 -37.55 22.73
CA MET A 1 -5.60 -37.14 22.33
C MET A 1 -6.22 -36.06 23.22
N LYS A 2 -6.25 -36.21 24.56
CA LYS A 2 -6.88 -35.22 25.47
C LYS A 2 -6.32 -33.77 25.37
N ARG A 3 -5.02 -33.60 25.10
CA ARG A 3 -4.38 -32.27 24.96
C ARG A 3 -4.79 -31.52 23.69
N VAL A 4 -4.98 -32.24 22.58
CA VAL A 4 -5.42 -31.66 21.29
C VAL A 4 -6.86 -31.16 21.40
N PHE A 5 -7.71 -31.93 22.08
CA PHE A 5 -9.11 -31.57 22.31
C PHE A 5 -9.24 -30.29 23.17
N PHE A 6 -8.37 -30.12 24.17
CA PHE A 6 -8.35 -28.93 25.03
C PHE A 6 -7.91 -27.68 24.27
N ILE A 7 -6.88 -27.79 23.41
CA ILE A 7 -6.40 -26.67 22.58
C ILE A 7 -7.48 -26.26 21.56
N LEU A 8 -8.16 -27.23 20.95
CA LEU A 8 -9.23 -26.96 19.99
C LEU A 8 -10.43 -26.28 20.67
N TRP A 9 -10.80 -26.72 21.87
CA TRP A 9 -11.83 -26.06 22.68
C TRP A 9 -11.44 -24.66 23.13
N LEU A 10 -10.17 -24.44 23.47
CA LEU A 10 -9.66 -23.10 23.81
C LEU A 10 -9.73 -22.16 22.59
N PHE A 11 -9.41 -22.66 21.39
CA PHE A 11 -9.52 -21.89 20.14
C PHE A 11 -10.97 -21.52 19.82
N VAL A 12 -11.90 -22.46 20.01
CA VAL A 12 -13.34 -22.24 19.84
C VAL A 12 -13.87 -21.22 20.85
N LEU A 13 -13.50 -21.33 22.13
CA LEU A 13 -13.90 -20.39 23.17
C LEU A 13 -13.34 -18.98 22.95
N LEU A 14 -12.12 -18.84 22.43
CA LEU A 14 -11.56 -17.54 22.02
C LEU A 14 -12.31 -16.93 20.83
N PHE A 15 -12.83 -17.76 19.92
CA PHE A 15 -13.70 -17.31 18.81
C PHE A 15 -15.08 -16.83 19.31
N PHE A 16 -15.66 -17.52 20.30
CA PHE A 16 -16.97 -17.19 20.87
C PHE A 16 -16.95 -16.07 21.93
N CYS A 17 -15.78 -15.72 22.49
CA CYS A 17 -15.61 -14.52 23.31
C CYS A 17 -15.38 -13.23 22.50
N SER A 18 -15.51 -13.27 21.17
CA SER A 18 -15.39 -12.07 20.36
C SER A 18 -16.59 -11.14 20.58
N GLU A 19 -16.33 -9.95 21.10
CA GLU A 19 -17.34 -8.89 21.13
C GLU A 19 -17.86 -8.63 19.72
N VAL A 20 -19.16 -8.39 19.58
CA VAL A 20 -19.82 -8.18 18.29
C VAL A 20 -19.13 -7.02 17.54
N TRP A 21 -18.33 -7.35 16.54
CA TRP A 21 -17.78 -6.37 15.60
C TRP A 21 -18.93 -5.90 14.72
N SER A 22 -19.66 -4.86 15.15
CA SER A 22 -20.67 -4.27 14.26
C SER A 22 -19.96 -3.37 13.25
N ILE A 23 -20.28 -3.57 11.98
CA ILE A 23 -19.95 -2.63 10.92
C ILE A 23 -20.75 -1.35 11.19
N THR A 24 -20.06 -0.23 11.42
CA THR A 24 -20.68 1.07 11.72
C THR A 24 -20.81 1.96 10.50
N GLY A 25 -20.14 1.62 9.40
CA GLY A 25 -20.25 2.34 8.14
C GLY A 25 -19.35 1.75 7.09
N LEU A 26 -19.68 2.04 5.84
CA LEU A 26 -18.85 1.73 4.68
C LEU A 26 -18.48 3.02 3.97
N GLY A 27 -17.33 3.06 3.32
CA GLY A 27 -16.94 4.19 2.48
C GLY A 27 -16.08 3.75 1.33
N ILE A 28 -16.24 4.40 0.18
CA ILE A 28 -15.43 4.14 -1.01
C ILE A 28 -14.70 5.43 -1.34
N GLY A 29 -13.42 5.33 -1.65
CA GLY A 29 -12.61 6.49 -1.92
C GLY A 29 -11.57 6.27 -2.99
N ILE A 30 -11.00 7.40 -3.41
CA ILE A 30 -9.86 7.47 -4.30
C ILE A 30 -8.72 8.17 -3.57
N ARG A 31 -7.49 7.83 -3.92
CA ARG A 31 -6.30 8.49 -3.41
C ARG A 31 -5.19 8.50 -4.45
N GLY A 32 -4.29 9.44 -4.29
CA GLY A 32 -3.08 9.51 -5.09
C GLY A 32 -1.97 10.18 -4.30
N GLY A 33 -0.77 10.11 -4.84
CA GLY A 33 0.39 10.67 -4.17
C GLY A 33 1.70 10.23 -4.79
N VAL A 34 2.73 10.17 -3.95
CA VAL A 34 4.10 9.86 -4.37
C VAL A 34 4.75 8.87 -3.42
N ILE A 35 5.40 7.87 -3.98
CA ILE A 35 6.39 7.03 -3.31
C ILE A 35 7.72 7.78 -3.34
N GLN A 36 8.42 7.83 -2.22
CA GLN A 36 9.70 8.48 -2.02
C GLN A 36 10.71 7.49 -1.41
N ASN A 37 12.00 7.73 -1.70
CA ASN A 37 13.11 6.95 -1.17
C ASN A 37 12.95 5.45 -1.46
N TYR A 38 12.73 5.10 -2.73
CA TYR A 38 12.56 3.70 -3.14
C TYR A 38 13.91 2.97 -3.12
N GLU A 39 14.15 2.24 -2.04
CA GLU A 39 15.39 1.48 -1.83
C GLU A 39 15.20 0.04 -2.35
N ASN A 40 15.85 -0.29 -3.47
CA ASN A 40 15.88 -1.65 -4.02
C ASN A 40 17.25 -1.94 -4.64
N ASP A 41 18.04 -2.78 -3.98
CA ASP A 41 19.42 -3.06 -4.37
C ASP A 41 19.56 -3.72 -5.74
N ASN A 42 18.53 -4.44 -6.19
CA ASN A 42 18.55 -5.05 -7.52
C ASN A 42 18.44 -4.00 -8.64
N LEU A 43 17.85 -2.83 -8.36
CA LEU A 43 17.66 -1.76 -9.34
C LEU A 43 18.79 -0.73 -9.32
N ASN A 44 19.48 -0.60 -8.18
CA ASN A 44 20.67 0.25 -8.04
C ASN A 44 21.84 -0.21 -8.92
N LEU A 45 21.78 -1.42 -9.48
CA LEU A 45 22.78 -1.97 -10.40
C LEU A 45 22.53 -1.61 -11.87
N ILE A 46 21.40 -0.98 -12.20
CA ILE A 46 21.09 -0.61 -13.59
C ILE A 46 21.91 0.62 -13.99
N PRO A 47 22.70 0.55 -15.08
CA PRO A 47 23.52 1.67 -15.56
C PRO A 47 22.61 2.78 -16.09
N THR A 48 22.25 3.69 -15.19
CA THR A 48 21.49 4.89 -15.49
C THR A 48 22.40 6.09 -15.36
N GLN A 49 22.16 7.12 -16.18
CA GLN A 49 22.98 8.34 -16.17
C GLN A 49 22.80 9.15 -14.86
N ASP A 50 21.68 8.95 -14.17
CA ASP A 50 21.34 9.53 -12.88
C ASP A 50 21.28 8.44 -11.80
N GLN A 51 22.17 8.45 -10.82
CA GLN A 51 22.18 7.46 -9.72
C GLN A 51 20.93 7.53 -8.80
N ASP A 52 20.05 8.52 -9.00
CA ASP A 52 18.95 8.89 -8.10
C ASP A 52 17.58 8.89 -8.79
N TRP A 53 17.44 8.23 -9.94
CA TRP A 53 16.23 8.30 -10.76
C TRP A 53 14.98 7.68 -10.11
N LEU A 54 15.16 6.86 -9.07
CA LEU A 54 14.11 6.22 -8.24
C LEU A 54 13.64 7.04 -7.05
N LYS A 55 14.04 8.31 -6.94
CA LYS A 55 13.66 9.18 -5.83
C LYS A 55 12.16 9.29 -5.62
N GLU A 56 11.40 9.33 -6.72
CA GLU A 56 9.95 9.56 -6.68
C GLU A 56 9.20 8.73 -7.71
N MET A 57 8.10 8.08 -7.30
CA MET A 57 7.16 7.40 -8.21
C MET A 57 5.73 7.85 -7.93
N PRO A 58 4.96 8.35 -8.91
CA PRO A 58 3.55 8.62 -8.72
C PRO A 58 2.78 7.34 -8.38
N VAL A 59 1.75 7.49 -7.55
CA VAL A 59 0.81 6.42 -7.18
C VAL A 59 -0.62 6.92 -7.25
N VAL A 60 -1.52 6.06 -7.70
CA VAL A 60 -2.97 6.27 -7.69
C VAL A 60 -3.67 5.01 -7.19
N GLY A 61 -4.81 5.15 -6.53
CA GLY A 61 -5.55 4.00 -6.05
C GLY A 61 -6.95 4.30 -5.60
N VAL A 62 -7.64 3.22 -5.27
CA VAL A 62 -8.98 3.21 -4.69
C VAL A 62 -8.96 2.46 -3.37
N HIS A 63 -9.84 2.83 -2.45
CA HIS A 63 -9.95 2.17 -1.17
C HIS A 63 -11.40 1.98 -0.71
N LEU A 64 -11.61 0.92 0.05
CA LEU A 64 -12.83 0.57 0.75
C LEU A 64 -12.55 0.70 2.26
N LYS A 65 -13.24 1.63 2.90
CA LYS A 65 -13.27 1.85 4.34
C LYS A 65 -14.42 1.04 4.96
N ILE A 66 -14.11 0.32 6.03
CA ILE A 66 -15.06 -0.42 6.85
C ILE A 66 -14.92 0.09 8.29
N GLY A 67 -15.88 0.89 8.72
CA GLY A 67 -15.95 1.39 10.10
C GLY A 67 -16.38 0.29 11.06
N THR A 68 -15.76 0.23 12.24
CA THR A 68 -16.21 -0.63 13.35
C THR A 68 -16.51 0.22 14.59
N LEU A 69 -17.31 -0.30 15.52
CA LEU A 69 -17.70 0.40 16.77
C LEU A 69 -16.50 0.82 17.63
N ARG A 70 -15.37 0.12 17.53
CA ARG A 70 -14.26 0.19 18.50
C ARG A 70 -13.13 1.12 18.08
N ILE A 71 -13.43 2.23 17.41
CA ILE A 71 -12.41 3.24 16.99
C ILE A 71 -11.45 2.71 15.90
N ILE A 72 -11.42 1.39 15.68
CA ILE A 72 -10.63 0.72 14.66
C ILE A 72 -11.41 0.74 13.35
N HIS A 73 -10.81 1.30 12.30
CA HIS A 73 -11.28 1.20 10.94
C HIS A 73 -10.44 0.18 10.19
N LEU A 74 -11.10 -0.68 9.41
CA LEU A 74 -10.44 -1.55 8.46
C LEU A 74 -10.50 -0.90 7.08
N GLU A 75 -9.43 -1.04 6.32
CA GLU A 75 -9.33 -0.49 4.98
C GLU A 75 -8.73 -1.53 4.03
N ALA A 76 -9.43 -1.81 2.95
CA ALA A 76 -8.89 -2.54 1.80
C ALA A 76 -8.58 -1.54 0.69
N SER A 77 -7.50 -1.74 -0.06
CA SER A 77 -7.12 -0.79 -1.11
C SER A 77 -6.37 -1.45 -2.24
N LEU A 78 -6.57 -0.92 -3.44
CA LEU A 78 -5.88 -1.29 -4.65
C LEU A 78 -5.15 -0.06 -5.19
N GLU A 79 -3.83 -0.13 -5.28
CA GLU A 79 -2.98 0.99 -5.69
C GLU A 79 -2.07 0.57 -6.83
N TYR A 80 -1.81 1.52 -7.73
CA TYR A 80 -0.91 1.36 -8.86
C TYR A 80 0.10 2.50 -8.85
N ALA A 81 1.37 2.15 -8.77
CA ALA A 81 2.49 3.06 -8.88
C ALA A 81 3.30 2.74 -10.14
N TRP A 82 3.81 3.78 -10.80
CA TRP A 82 4.58 3.60 -12.03
C TRP A 82 5.71 4.62 -12.13
N LYS A 83 6.76 4.26 -12.86
CA LYS A 83 7.86 5.15 -13.21
C LYS A 83 8.50 4.70 -14.50
N GLU A 84 8.80 5.66 -15.36
CA GLU A 84 9.51 5.44 -16.62
C GLU A 84 10.78 6.30 -16.63
N LYS A 85 11.87 5.75 -17.18
CA LYS A 85 13.14 6.45 -17.33
C LYS A 85 13.90 5.93 -18.56
N GLU A 86 14.38 6.85 -19.38
CA GLU A 86 15.30 6.53 -20.46
C GLU A 86 16.64 6.04 -19.90
N ILE A 87 17.09 4.86 -20.36
CA ILE A 87 18.36 4.22 -20.04
C ILE A 87 19.20 4.05 -21.31
N VAL A 88 20.52 3.96 -21.14
CA VAL A 88 21.46 3.72 -22.24
C VAL A 88 22.00 2.30 -22.10
N LEU A 89 21.64 1.44 -23.06
CA LEU A 89 22.14 0.07 -23.16
C LEU A 89 23.41 0.06 -24.03
N GLY A 90 24.56 -0.24 -23.42
CA GLY A 90 25.86 -0.21 -24.09
C GLY A 90 26.31 1.21 -24.45
N ASN A 91 26.93 1.38 -25.63
CA ASN A 91 27.53 2.68 -26.03
C ASN A 91 26.60 3.58 -26.87
N SER A 92 25.40 3.15 -27.27
CA SER A 92 24.59 3.93 -28.22
C SER A 92 23.08 3.64 -28.28
N THR A 93 22.57 2.60 -27.62
CA THR A 93 21.15 2.24 -27.74
C THR A 93 20.36 2.86 -26.59
N ARG A 94 19.42 3.74 -26.91
CA ARG A 94 18.45 4.27 -25.95
C ARG A 94 17.30 3.28 -25.80
N ALA A 95 16.87 3.06 -24.56
CA ALA A 95 15.74 2.21 -24.23
C ALA A 95 15.00 2.83 -23.03
N ASP A 96 13.72 2.56 -22.90
CA ASP A 96 12.94 2.98 -21.75
C ASP A 96 12.88 1.85 -20.73
N PHE A 97 13.20 2.17 -19.48
CA PHE A 97 13.01 1.29 -18.35
C PHE A 97 11.77 1.73 -17.59
N SER A 98 10.81 0.83 -17.43
CA SER A 98 9.61 1.07 -16.64
C SER A 98 9.53 0.14 -15.42
N ILE A 99 9.08 0.72 -14.31
CA ILE A 99 8.73 0.02 -13.08
C ILE A 99 7.26 0.25 -12.83
N ASN A 100 6.54 -0.85 -12.60
CA ASN A 100 5.15 -0.82 -12.21
C ASN A 100 4.97 -1.64 -10.92
N ASP A 101 4.28 -1.08 -9.94
CA ASP A 101 3.86 -1.78 -8.72
C ASP A 101 2.33 -1.73 -8.61
N LEU A 102 1.69 -2.89 -8.73
CA LEU A 102 0.27 -3.04 -8.41
C LEU A 102 0.16 -3.69 -7.02
N SER A 103 -0.45 -2.98 -6.07
CA SER A 103 -0.57 -3.45 -4.69
C SER A 103 -2.02 -3.58 -4.22
N LEU A 104 -2.32 -4.69 -3.53
CA LEU A 104 -3.55 -4.93 -2.81
C LEU A 104 -3.25 -4.94 -1.31
N ASN A 105 -3.76 -3.95 -0.58
CA ASN A 105 -3.40 -3.73 0.82
C ASN A 105 -4.62 -3.83 1.75
N GLY A 106 -4.42 -4.49 2.90
CA GLY A 106 -5.34 -4.49 4.03
C GLY A 106 -4.71 -3.75 5.22
N THR A 107 -5.40 -2.76 5.77
CA THR A 107 -4.88 -1.89 6.84
C THR A 107 -5.88 -1.77 7.98
N ALA A 108 -5.40 -1.91 9.21
CA ALA A 108 -6.16 -1.55 10.40
C ALA A 108 -5.68 -0.19 10.91
N LYS A 109 -6.61 0.76 11.11
CA LYS A 109 -6.35 2.14 11.52
C LYS A 109 -7.06 2.43 12.83
N TYR A 110 -6.33 2.91 13.82
CA TYR A 110 -6.89 3.45 15.05
C TYR A 110 -7.13 4.96 14.89
N MET A 111 -8.39 5.38 14.99
CA MET A 111 -8.81 6.77 14.77
C MET A 111 -8.84 7.55 16.08
N PHE A 112 -8.13 8.66 16.22
CA PHE A 112 -8.28 9.50 17.41
C PHE A 112 -9.56 10.33 17.29
N SER A 113 -10.43 10.24 18.31
CA SER A 113 -11.75 10.87 18.31
C SER A 113 -11.68 12.37 18.55
N PHE A 114 -11.72 13.12 17.45
CA PHE A 114 -11.83 14.58 17.42
C PHE A 114 -12.94 14.97 16.42
N PRO A 115 -13.65 16.10 16.65
CA PRO A 115 -14.91 16.37 15.95
C PRO A 115 -14.80 16.60 14.44
N VAL A 116 -13.70 17.19 13.96
CA VAL A 116 -13.50 17.51 12.52
C VAL A 116 -12.22 16.90 11.99
N LEU A 117 -11.10 17.14 12.68
CA LEU A 117 -9.79 16.59 12.33
C LEU A 117 -9.55 15.34 13.16
N LYS A 118 -9.56 14.16 12.55
CA LYS A 118 -9.32 12.86 13.20
C LYS A 118 -7.93 12.36 12.81
N PRO A 119 -6.89 12.58 13.63
CA PRO A 119 -5.62 11.90 13.46
C PRO A 119 -5.81 10.39 13.50
N TYR A 120 -4.92 9.64 12.87
CA TYR A 120 -4.93 8.19 12.95
C TYR A 120 -3.53 7.62 12.81
N ILE A 121 -3.37 6.41 13.36
CA ILE A 121 -2.20 5.56 13.15
C ILE A 121 -2.69 4.16 12.79
N GLY A 122 -1.89 3.39 12.07
CA GLY A 122 -2.29 2.05 11.68
C GLY A 122 -1.14 1.21 11.19
N ALA A 123 -1.46 -0.05 10.94
CA ALA A 123 -0.55 -1.00 10.34
C ALA A 123 -1.33 -1.94 9.43
N GLY A 124 -0.65 -2.49 8.44
CA GLY A 124 -1.26 -3.37 7.46
C GLY A 124 -0.28 -4.29 6.78
N VAL A 125 -0.86 -5.11 5.92
CA VAL A 125 -0.16 -6.03 5.03
C VAL A 125 -0.63 -5.81 3.61
N GLY A 126 0.27 -6.02 2.65
CA GLY A 126 0.02 -5.83 1.23
C GLY A 126 0.56 -6.98 0.41
N ILE A 127 -0.07 -7.25 -0.73
CA ILE A 127 0.50 -8.07 -1.79
C ILE A 127 0.85 -7.13 -2.94
N HIS A 128 2.10 -7.15 -3.37
CA HIS A 128 2.66 -6.31 -4.42
C HIS A 128 3.01 -7.16 -5.63
N LYS A 129 2.61 -6.71 -6.81
CA LYS A 129 3.04 -7.26 -8.08
C LYS A 129 3.95 -6.24 -8.76
N LEU A 130 5.25 -6.50 -8.67
CA LEU A 130 6.29 -5.68 -9.27
C LEU A 130 6.57 -6.18 -10.69
N VAL A 131 6.47 -5.28 -11.67
CA VAL A 131 6.75 -5.56 -13.08
C VAL A 131 7.82 -4.59 -13.57
N TYR A 132 8.87 -5.16 -14.16
CA TYR A 132 9.98 -4.44 -14.76
C TYR A 132 9.98 -4.69 -16.26
N GLU A 133 9.99 -3.62 -17.04
CA GLU A 133 10.01 -3.69 -18.49
C GLU A 133 11.13 -2.82 -19.05
N ILE A 134 11.88 -3.38 -20.01
CA ILE A 134 12.81 -2.65 -20.85
C ILE A 134 12.21 -2.64 -22.25
N SER A 135 11.90 -1.46 -22.78
CA SER A 135 11.35 -1.30 -24.12
C SER A 135 12.20 -0.36 -24.97
N ASN A 136 12.14 -0.53 -26.28
CA ASN A 136 12.69 0.35 -27.29
C ASN A 136 11.73 0.31 -28.50
N GLU A 137 11.92 1.16 -29.51
CA GLU A 137 11.08 1.25 -30.72
C GLU A 137 10.90 -0.10 -31.45
N VAL A 138 11.79 -1.07 -31.23
CA VAL A 138 11.83 -2.36 -31.93
C VAL A 138 11.44 -3.55 -31.05
N TYR A 139 11.61 -3.47 -29.73
CA TYR A 139 11.37 -4.60 -28.84
C TYR A 139 10.94 -4.17 -27.44
N SER A 140 10.16 -5.03 -26.78
CA SER A 140 9.80 -4.94 -25.37
C SER A 140 10.19 -6.25 -24.67
N VAL A 141 11.04 -6.17 -23.65
CA VAL A 141 11.41 -7.31 -22.80
C VAL A 141 10.88 -7.05 -21.40
N TYR A 142 9.90 -7.85 -20.99
CA TYR A 142 9.53 -7.99 -19.59
C TYR A 142 10.59 -8.83 -18.90
N ILE A 143 11.21 -8.31 -17.84
CA ILE A 143 12.15 -9.10 -17.04
C ILE A 143 11.30 -10.01 -16.14
N PRO A 144 11.22 -11.32 -16.43
CA PRO A 144 10.29 -12.20 -15.76
C PRO A 144 10.94 -12.68 -14.45
N ASP A 145 10.70 -11.93 -13.39
CA ASP A 145 10.57 -12.54 -12.07
C ASP A 145 9.21 -12.04 -11.57
N ASP A 146 8.17 -12.84 -11.83
CA ASP A 146 6.79 -12.58 -11.40
C ASP A 146 6.75 -12.68 -9.87
N GLN A 147 7.21 -11.62 -9.23
CA GLN A 147 7.46 -11.57 -7.82
C GLN A 147 6.25 -10.96 -7.14
N ASN A 148 5.17 -11.74 -7.02
CA ASN A 148 4.16 -11.44 -6.01
C ASN A 148 4.88 -11.44 -4.65
N ARG A 149 5.00 -10.26 -4.03
CA ARG A 149 5.68 -10.09 -2.75
C ARG A 149 4.72 -9.64 -1.69
N VAL A 150 4.94 -10.13 -0.47
CA VAL A 150 4.22 -9.65 0.69
C VAL A 150 4.97 -8.46 1.27
N GLY A 151 4.23 -7.37 1.51
CA GLY A 151 4.70 -6.18 2.19
C GLY A 151 4.02 -5.99 3.53
N PHE A 152 4.72 -5.32 4.43
CA PHE A 152 4.16 -4.80 5.68
C PHE A 152 4.28 -3.29 5.66
N HIS A 153 3.28 -2.60 6.19
CA HIS A 153 3.32 -1.15 6.23
C HIS A 153 2.75 -0.59 7.53
N GLY A 154 3.33 0.53 7.96
CA GLY A 154 2.80 1.40 9.01
C GLY A 154 2.23 2.66 8.39
N VAL A 155 1.12 3.17 8.91
CA VAL A 155 0.50 4.42 8.45
C VAL A 155 0.30 5.40 9.59
N GLY A 156 0.41 6.69 9.27
CA GLY A 156 0.00 7.79 10.12
C GLY A 156 -0.61 8.88 9.27
N GLY A 157 -1.67 9.53 9.75
CA GLY A 157 -2.36 10.50 8.92
C GLY A 157 -3.41 11.31 9.64
N LEU A 158 -4.11 12.12 8.85
CA LEU A 158 -5.19 13.00 9.27
C LEU A 158 -6.40 12.75 8.37
N LEU A 159 -7.57 12.61 8.98
CA LEU A 159 -8.85 12.52 8.30
C LEU A 159 -9.70 13.73 8.68
N LEU A 160 -10.06 14.56 7.72
CA LEU A 160 -11.04 15.63 7.89
C LEU A 160 -12.42 15.08 7.57
N SER A 161 -13.30 15.08 8.57
CA SER A 161 -14.64 14.51 8.49
C SER A 161 -15.65 15.56 8.93
N PHE A 162 -16.50 16.00 8.00
CA PHE A 162 -17.47 17.06 8.25
C PHE A 162 -18.85 16.43 8.50
N PRO A 163 -19.50 16.65 9.65
CA PRO A 163 -20.75 15.97 10.01
C PRO A 163 -21.91 16.14 9.01
N ALA A 164 -21.90 17.22 8.22
CA ALA A 164 -22.94 17.53 7.24
C ALA A 164 -22.61 17.08 5.81
N PHE A 165 -21.42 16.53 5.56
CA PHE A 165 -20.97 16.14 4.22
C PHE A 165 -20.58 14.66 4.18
N PRO A 166 -21.00 13.90 3.16
CA PRO A 166 -20.63 12.48 3.03
C PRO A 166 -19.18 12.27 2.59
N LEU A 167 -18.40 13.35 2.41
CA LEU A 167 -17.02 13.31 1.95
C LEU A 167 -16.05 13.56 3.11
N ASP A 168 -15.15 12.60 3.33
CA ASP A 168 -13.96 12.77 4.16
C ASP A 168 -12.74 13.07 3.27
N ILE A 169 -11.86 13.96 3.72
CA ILE A 169 -10.56 14.24 3.08
C ILE A 169 -9.48 13.57 3.92
N LEU A 170 -8.57 12.81 3.30
CA LEU A 170 -7.47 12.15 3.99
C LEU A 170 -6.11 12.64 3.51
N ALA A 171 -5.16 12.70 4.43
CA ALA A 171 -3.73 12.84 4.17
C ALA A 171 -2.98 11.77 4.99
N GLU A 172 -2.13 10.98 4.34
CA GLU A 172 -1.47 9.81 4.93
C GLU A 172 0.01 9.77 4.58
N VAL A 173 0.82 9.43 5.56
CA VAL A 173 2.19 8.97 5.39
C VAL A 173 2.20 7.47 5.66
N ARG A 174 2.78 6.70 4.74
CA ARG A 174 2.94 5.26 4.85
C ARG A 174 4.41 4.89 4.74
N TYR A 175 4.90 4.07 5.65
CA TYR A 175 6.19 3.42 5.51
C TYR A 175 5.95 1.95 5.13
N THR A 176 6.51 1.52 4.01
CA THR A 176 6.29 0.18 3.45
C THR A 176 7.61 -0.58 3.38
N SER A 177 7.57 -1.86 3.76
CA SER A 177 8.67 -2.81 3.63
C SER A 177 8.19 -4.07 2.92
N ILE A 178 8.63 -4.27 1.69
CA ILE A 178 8.30 -5.44 0.86
C ILE A 178 9.40 -6.49 1.02
N GLN A 179 9.03 -7.73 1.33
CA GLN A 179 10.00 -8.81 1.41
C GLN A 179 10.37 -9.31 0.00
N THR A 180 11.61 -9.05 -0.44
CA THR A 180 12.16 -9.66 -1.67
C THR A 180 13.16 -10.78 -1.33
N LYS A 181 13.61 -11.56 -2.32
CA LYS A 181 14.46 -12.76 -2.13
C LYS A 181 15.80 -12.45 -1.43
N ASN A 182 16.36 -11.27 -1.63
CA ASN A 182 17.70 -10.91 -1.13
C ASN A 182 17.60 -9.86 -0.01
N GLU A 183 17.00 -8.71 -0.32
CA GLU A 183 16.91 -7.56 0.60
C GLU A 183 15.48 -6.97 0.60
N PRO A 184 15.00 -6.44 1.74
CA PRO A 184 13.68 -5.82 1.78
C PRO A 184 13.68 -4.50 1.00
N THR A 185 12.73 -4.35 0.07
CA THR A 185 12.50 -3.06 -0.58
C THR A 185 11.73 -2.16 0.38
N ARG A 186 12.26 -0.97 0.64
CA ARG A 186 11.68 -0.01 1.59
C ARG A 186 11.39 1.30 0.89
N TYR A 187 10.29 1.93 1.26
CA TYR A 187 9.94 3.26 0.78
C TYR A 187 8.93 3.95 1.69
N ILE A 188 8.84 5.27 1.53
CA ILE A 188 7.79 6.10 2.15
C ILE A 188 6.78 6.47 1.06
N THR A 189 5.50 6.50 1.38
CA THR A 189 4.46 7.00 0.49
C THR A 189 3.74 8.15 1.16
N LEU A 190 3.60 9.27 0.44
CA LEU A 190 2.76 10.40 0.82
C LEU A 190 1.49 10.32 -0.01
N LEU A 191 0.33 10.21 0.63
CA LEU A 191 -0.97 10.05 -0.03
C LEU A 191 -1.93 11.14 0.41
N ALA A 192 -2.76 11.60 -0.52
CA ALA A 192 -3.95 12.38 -0.25
C ALA A 192 -5.14 11.78 -0.98
N GLY A 193 -6.35 11.94 -0.45
CA GLY A 193 -7.51 11.32 -1.05
C GLY A 193 -8.85 11.81 -0.51
N LEU A 194 -9.91 11.29 -1.11
CA LEU A 194 -11.30 11.56 -0.78
C LEU A 194 -12.00 10.23 -0.50
N THR A 195 -12.83 10.19 0.53
CA THR A 195 -13.67 9.03 0.85
C THR A 195 -15.12 9.46 0.88
N PHE A 196 -15.95 8.84 0.06
CA PHE A 196 -17.40 8.96 0.13
C PHE A 196 -17.93 7.92 1.11
N ASN A 197 -18.49 8.38 2.23
CA ASN A 197 -19.15 7.53 3.21
C ASN A 197 -20.56 7.16 2.71
N LEU A 198 -20.85 5.87 2.71
CA LEU A 198 -22.15 5.32 2.38
C LEU A 198 -23.08 5.42 3.61
N PRO A 199 -24.37 5.74 3.41
CA PRO A 199 -25.37 5.78 4.47
C PRO A 199 -25.66 4.41 5.09
#